data_AF-A0A5C5YXP1-F1
#
_entry.id   AF-A0A5C5YXP1-F1
#
_cell.length_a   1.000
_cell.length_b   1.000
_cell.length_c   1.000
_cell.angle_alpha   90.00
_cell.angle_beta   90.00
_cell.angle_gamma   90.00
#
_symmetry.space_group_name_H-M   'P 1'
#
loop_
_entity.id
_entity.type
_entity.pdbx_description
1 polymer ?
#
loop_
_entity_poly.entity_id
_entity_poly.type
_entity_poly.pdbx_seq_one_letter_code
_entity_poly.pdbx_strand_id
1 'polypeptide(L)'
;MLERCVNLALFRHDASHVYELPFEKDARYRCCQTYGGTRSHHGDSHFSVDFWMPIGSIICAARSGCVVRSLDANELPSDGCNSIRVCHDDFSVACYAHIRLNGALVSDGEWVDVGQPIALSGNTGCSGRPHLHFHVQTSYDKTRVPTLFRTSVGVLGMLIDNEFYSQTDVSVRPPNEESDNHRMQRRTGGLFSRLLASLSPVPADA
;
A
#
# COMPACT_ATOMS: atom_id res chain seq x y z
N MET A 1 -34.14 15.95 22.25
CA MET A 1 -33.28 14.80 21.88
C MET A 1 -32.49 15.23 20.66
N LEU A 2 -31.15 15.21 20.75
CA LEU A 2 -30.26 15.69 19.68
C LEU A 2 -30.22 14.66 18.54
N GLU A 3 -30.98 14.89 17.48
CA GLU A 3 -30.68 14.30 16.18
C GLU A 3 -29.40 14.96 15.65
N ARG A 4 -28.25 14.40 16.03
CA ARG A 4 -27.03 14.65 15.25
C ARG A 4 -27.21 13.94 13.92
N CYS A 5 -27.60 14.69 12.89
CA CYS A 5 -27.49 14.23 11.51
C CYS A 5 -26.06 13.74 11.31
N VAL A 6 -25.87 12.42 11.27
CA VAL A 6 -24.59 11.83 10.91
C VAL A 6 -24.34 12.26 9.47
N ASN A 7 -23.36 13.13 9.26
CA ASN A 7 -23.05 13.58 7.91
C ASN A 7 -22.46 12.40 7.15
N LEU A 8 -23.28 11.77 6.30
CA LEU A 8 -22.87 10.65 5.44
C LEU A 8 -21.68 11.03 4.54
N ALA A 9 -21.41 12.32 4.32
CA ALA A 9 -20.22 12.77 3.60
C ALA A 9 -18.90 12.47 4.33
N LEU A 10 -18.93 12.16 5.64
CA LEU A 10 -17.75 11.73 6.41
C LEU A 10 -17.39 10.25 6.17
N PHE A 11 -18.32 9.43 5.65
CA PHE A 11 -18.08 8.03 5.28
C PHE A 11 -17.67 7.93 3.80
N ARG A 12 -16.67 8.70 3.41
CA ARG A 12 -16.17 8.71 2.04
C ARG A 12 -14.75 8.16 2.04
N HIS A 13 -14.59 7.06 1.31
CA HIS A 13 -13.31 6.56 0.89
C HIS A 13 -12.50 7.70 0.24
N ASP A 14 -11.25 7.85 0.67
CA ASP A 14 -10.28 8.73 0.04
C ASP A 14 -9.70 8.04 -1.20
N ALA A 15 -10.31 8.34 -2.35
CA ALA A 15 -9.90 7.81 -3.65
C ALA A 15 -8.49 8.27 -4.09
N SER A 16 -7.89 9.25 -3.40
CA SER A 16 -6.53 9.72 -3.67
C SER A 16 -5.46 9.00 -2.85
N HIS A 17 -5.87 8.19 -1.86
CA HIS A 17 -4.93 7.48 -1.01
C HIS A 17 -4.17 6.40 -1.79
N VAL A 18 -2.85 6.40 -1.65
CA VAL A 18 -1.96 5.42 -2.28
C VAL A 18 -1.67 4.30 -1.29
N TYR A 19 -2.12 3.09 -1.62
CA TYR A 19 -1.86 1.88 -0.86
C TYR A 19 -0.51 1.30 -1.23
N GLU A 20 0.18 0.71 -0.25
CA GLU A 20 1.31 -0.17 -0.52
C GLU A 20 0.82 -1.53 -1.02
N LEU A 21 1.67 -2.27 -1.71
CA LEU A 21 1.34 -3.64 -2.08
C LEU A 21 1.21 -4.51 -0.81
N PRO A 22 0.23 -5.44 -0.73
CA PRO A 22 -0.14 -6.16 0.49
C PRO A 22 0.82 -7.32 0.84
N PHE A 23 2.11 -7.15 0.61
CA PHE A 23 3.17 -8.12 0.85
C PHE A 23 4.49 -7.41 1.12
N GLU A 24 5.51 -8.16 1.58
CA GLU A 24 6.80 -7.60 2.03
C GLU A 24 7.52 -6.80 0.93
N LYS A 25 8.36 -5.84 1.35
CA LYS A 25 9.10 -4.94 0.44
C LYS A 25 9.94 -5.68 -0.59
N ASP A 26 10.63 -6.72 -0.14
CA ASP A 26 11.54 -7.51 -0.97
C ASP A 26 10.80 -8.62 -1.76
N ALA A 27 9.48 -8.74 -1.58
CA ALA A 27 8.68 -9.73 -2.26
C ALA A 27 8.20 -9.22 -3.63
N ARG A 28 8.02 -10.17 -4.55
CA ARG A 28 7.52 -9.91 -5.90
C ARG A 28 6.50 -10.97 -6.28
N TYR A 29 5.29 -10.53 -6.60
CA TYR A 29 4.19 -11.42 -6.97
C TYR A 29 3.53 -10.99 -8.27
N ARG A 30 2.95 -11.96 -8.97
CA ARG A 30 2.23 -11.75 -10.22
C ARG A 30 0.78 -11.39 -9.92
N CYS A 31 0.31 -10.26 -10.44
CA CYS A 31 -1.12 -9.95 -10.50
C CYS A 31 -1.76 -10.90 -11.51
N CYS A 32 -2.61 -11.82 -11.07
CA CYS A 32 -3.20 -12.81 -11.97
C CYS A 32 -4.59 -12.44 -12.44
N GLN A 33 -5.25 -11.54 -11.72
CA GLN A 33 -6.56 -11.04 -12.03
C GLN A 33 -6.73 -9.66 -11.44
N THR A 34 -6.97 -8.68 -12.29
CA THR A 34 -7.18 -7.27 -11.96
C THR A 34 -8.64 -6.89 -12.08
N TYR A 35 -8.92 -5.59 -12.09
CA TYR A 35 -10.25 -5.03 -12.23
C TYR A 35 -10.92 -5.46 -13.52
N GLY A 36 -12.21 -5.83 -13.44
CA GLY A 36 -12.97 -6.29 -14.60
C GLY A 36 -12.49 -7.63 -15.18
N GLY A 37 -11.70 -8.39 -14.42
CA GLY A 37 -11.18 -9.70 -14.85
C GLY A 37 -12.29 -10.68 -15.25
N THR A 38 -12.02 -11.53 -16.24
CA THR A 38 -13.01 -12.37 -16.93
C THR A 38 -13.53 -13.56 -16.14
N ARG A 39 -12.99 -13.84 -14.95
CA ARG A 39 -13.35 -15.02 -14.14
C ARG A 39 -14.29 -14.67 -12.99
N SER A 40 -13.82 -13.91 -12.02
CA SER A 40 -14.54 -13.61 -10.77
C SER A 40 -14.61 -12.13 -10.42
N HIS A 41 -13.89 -11.26 -11.14
CA HIS A 41 -13.82 -9.81 -10.88
C HIS A 41 -14.80 -9.04 -11.76
N HIS A 42 -16.07 -9.42 -11.69
CA HIS A 42 -17.18 -8.75 -12.35
C HIS A 42 -18.28 -8.43 -11.33
N GLY A 43 -19.21 -7.53 -11.67
CA GLY A 43 -20.26 -7.08 -10.76
C GLY A 43 -19.68 -6.47 -9.48
N ASP A 44 -20.15 -6.90 -8.32
CA ASP A 44 -19.69 -6.41 -7.01
C ASP A 44 -18.19 -6.67 -6.76
N SER A 45 -17.58 -7.61 -7.48
CA SER A 45 -16.16 -7.93 -7.39
C SER A 45 -15.28 -7.18 -8.38
N HIS A 46 -15.83 -6.22 -9.14
CA HIS A 46 -15.11 -5.54 -10.22
C HIS A 46 -13.80 -4.89 -9.77
N PHE A 47 -13.71 -4.36 -8.55
CA PHE A 47 -12.52 -3.68 -8.03
C PHE A 47 -11.64 -4.54 -7.12
N SER A 48 -11.56 -5.84 -7.43
CA SER A 48 -10.67 -6.77 -6.74
C SER A 48 -9.38 -7.02 -7.50
N VAL A 49 -8.35 -7.41 -6.75
CA VAL A 49 -7.04 -7.78 -7.28
C VAL A 49 -6.60 -9.09 -6.65
N ASP A 50 -6.14 -10.02 -7.48
CA ASP A 50 -5.60 -11.30 -7.05
C ASP A 50 -4.10 -11.40 -7.36
N PHE A 51 -3.32 -11.83 -6.37
CA PHE A 51 -1.89 -12.04 -6.50
C PHE A 51 -1.55 -13.52 -6.30
N TRP A 52 -0.87 -14.13 -7.28
CA TRP A 52 -0.38 -15.50 -7.11
C TRP A 52 0.71 -15.53 -6.07
N MET A 53 0.46 -16.26 -4.99
CA MET A 53 1.43 -16.43 -3.92
C MET A 53 1.34 -17.85 -3.34
N PRO A 54 2.49 -18.49 -3.06
CA PRO A 54 2.53 -19.78 -2.37
C PRO A 54 1.88 -19.70 -0.99
N ILE A 55 1.18 -20.75 -0.56
CA ILE A 55 0.65 -20.88 0.80
C ILE A 55 1.78 -20.62 1.81
N GLY A 56 1.51 -19.78 2.81
CA GLY A 56 2.47 -19.39 3.83
C GLY A 56 3.27 -18.13 3.50
N SER A 57 3.09 -17.52 2.32
CA SER A 57 3.67 -16.20 2.03
C SER A 57 3.10 -15.14 2.97
N ILE A 58 3.93 -14.20 3.40
CA ILE A 58 3.53 -13.12 4.32
C ILE A 58 2.66 -12.10 3.59
N ILE A 59 1.51 -11.80 4.19
CA ILE A 59 0.59 -10.74 3.78
C ILE A 59 0.78 -9.58 4.76
N CYS A 60 0.96 -8.38 4.22
CA CYS A 60 1.15 -7.15 4.97
C CYS A 60 -0.07 -6.23 4.85
N ALA A 61 -0.30 -5.40 5.86
CA ALA A 61 -1.30 -4.33 5.79
C ALA A 61 -0.93 -3.32 4.68
N ALA A 62 -1.79 -3.17 3.68
CA ALA A 62 -1.58 -2.25 2.56
C ALA A 62 -1.73 -0.77 2.95
N ARG A 63 -2.42 -0.50 4.07
CA ARG A 63 -2.63 0.82 4.68
C ARG A 63 -2.89 0.64 6.17
N SER A 64 -2.42 1.57 7.01
CA SER A 64 -2.65 1.52 8.46
C SER A 64 -4.13 1.55 8.81
N GLY A 65 -4.52 0.95 9.92
CA GLY A 65 -5.90 0.94 10.36
C GLY A 65 -6.16 0.01 11.55
N CYS A 66 -7.44 -0.19 11.86
CA CYS A 66 -7.90 -1.09 12.92
C CYS A 66 -8.44 -2.38 12.32
N VAL A 67 -8.01 -3.52 12.84
CA VAL A 67 -8.52 -4.85 12.45
C VAL A 67 -9.96 -4.97 12.97
N VAL A 68 -10.92 -4.93 12.05
CA VAL A 68 -12.35 -5.05 12.37
C VAL A 68 -12.88 -6.48 12.23
N ARG A 69 -12.08 -7.37 11.64
CA ARG A 69 -12.34 -8.82 11.59
C ARG A 69 -11.07 -9.60 11.27
N SER A 70 -10.83 -10.63 12.07
CA SER A 70 -9.82 -11.67 11.89
C SER A 70 -10.54 -13.02 11.92
N LEU A 71 -10.88 -13.54 10.73
CA LEU A 71 -11.55 -14.82 10.58
C LEU A 71 -10.53 -15.87 10.19
N ASP A 72 -10.20 -16.77 11.11
CA ASP A 72 -9.22 -17.84 10.92
C ASP A 72 -9.68 -19.13 11.62
N ALA A 73 -10.72 -19.73 11.08
CA ALA A 73 -11.36 -20.91 11.69
C ALA A 73 -11.70 -22.01 10.67
N ASN A 74 -11.55 -21.73 9.37
CA ASN A 74 -11.94 -22.66 8.33
C ASN A 74 -10.72 -23.47 7.87
N GLU A 75 -10.86 -24.80 7.92
CA GLU A 75 -9.89 -25.75 7.39
C GLU A 75 -10.22 -26.15 5.94
N LEU A 76 -9.28 -26.77 5.24
CA LEU A 76 -9.52 -27.33 3.91
C LEU A 76 -9.80 -28.84 3.98
N PRO A 77 -10.74 -29.38 3.18
CA PRO A 77 -11.65 -28.67 2.28
C PRO A 77 -12.87 -28.08 3.02
N SER A 78 -13.17 -26.79 2.79
CA SER A 78 -14.36 -26.11 3.29
C SER A 78 -14.71 -24.93 2.37
N ASP A 79 -15.99 -24.57 2.31
CA ASP A 79 -16.45 -23.36 1.61
C ASP A 79 -16.17 -22.07 2.42
N GLY A 80 -15.81 -22.22 3.70
CA GLY A 80 -15.47 -21.09 4.56
C GLY A 80 -14.16 -20.41 4.15
N CYS A 81 -14.20 -19.09 3.99
CA CYS A 81 -13.04 -18.27 3.62
C CYS A 81 -12.45 -17.57 4.85
N ASN A 82 -11.20 -17.86 5.18
CA ASN A 82 -10.48 -17.10 6.20
C ASN A 82 -10.05 -15.74 5.61
N SER A 83 -10.08 -14.69 6.43
CA SER A 83 -9.73 -13.34 6.00
C SER A 83 -9.38 -12.40 7.14
N ILE A 84 -8.56 -11.40 6.84
CA ILE A 84 -8.37 -10.20 7.67
C ILE A 84 -9.10 -9.03 7.03
N ARG A 85 -9.73 -8.18 7.85
CA ARG A 85 -10.34 -6.91 7.42
C ARG A 85 -9.82 -5.77 8.27
N VAL A 86 -9.28 -4.76 7.61
CA VAL A 86 -8.70 -3.57 8.25
C VAL A 86 -9.52 -2.36 7.86
N CYS A 87 -10.10 -1.66 8.84
CA CYS A 87 -10.79 -0.39 8.65
C CYS A 87 -9.80 0.77 8.76
N HIS A 88 -9.85 1.67 7.80
CA HIS A 88 -9.00 2.85 7.74
C HIS A 88 -9.69 4.08 8.34
N ASP A 89 -8.95 5.18 8.44
CA ASP A 89 -9.40 6.47 8.96
C ASP A 89 -10.49 7.15 8.10
N ASP A 90 -10.52 6.84 6.79
CA ASP A 90 -11.56 7.25 5.84
C ASP A 90 -12.81 6.33 5.85
N PHE A 91 -12.87 5.41 6.81
CA PHE A 91 -13.92 4.39 6.94
C PHE A 91 -14.04 3.42 5.76
N SER A 92 -13.06 3.36 4.87
CA SER A 92 -12.92 2.24 3.94
C SER A 92 -12.35 1.02 4.66
N VAL A 93 -12.63 -0.17 4.13
CA VAL A 93 -12.19 -1.44 4.70
C VAL A 93 -11.44 -2.22 3.63
N ALA A 94 -10.16 -2.49 3.87
CA ALA A 94 -9.38 -3.44 3.09
C ALA A 94 -9.66 -4.87 3.56
N CYS A 95 -9.93 -5.75 2.62
CA CYS A 95 -10.15 -7.18 2.84
C CYS A 95 -9.00 -7.99 2.24
N TYR A 96 -8.44 -8.89 3.04
CA TYR A 96 -7.36 -9.81 2.66
C TYR A 96 -7.91 -11.23 2.85
N ALA A 97 -8.20 -11.93 1.76
CA ALA A 97 -8.91 -13.20 1.78
C ALA A 97 -8.06 -14.39 1.31
N HIS A 98 -8.60 -15.59 1.49
CA HIS A 98 -7.96 -16.88 1.20
C HIS A 98 -6.72 -17.17 2.06
N ILE A 99 -6.63 -16.60 3.27
CA ILE A 99 -5.52 -16.91 4.20
C ILE A 99 -5.61 -18.37 4.67
N ARG A 100 -4.48 -18.96 5.09
CA ARG A 100 -4.48 -20.35 5.57
C ARG A 100 -5.10 -20.47 6.96
N LEU A 101 -5.48 -21.68 7.37
CA LEU A 101 -5.81 -21.98 8.77
C LEU A 101 -4.59 -21.73 9.67
N ASN A 102 -4.79 -21.09 10.82
CA ASN A 102 -3.72 -20.63 11.71
C ASN A 102 -2.73 -19.72 10.95
N GLY A 103 -3.29 -18.89 10.10
CA GLY A 103 -2.59 -17.93 9.25
C GLY A 103 -2.73 -16.50 9.72
N ALA A 104 -3.71 -16.17 10.57
CA ALA A 104 -3.85 -14.83 11.12
C ALA A 104 -2.69 -14.52 12.08
N LEU A 105 -2.10 -13.32 11.93
CA LEU A 105 -1.03 -12.81 12.80
C LEU A 105 -1.52 -11.66 13.70
N VAL A 106 -2.77 -11.26 13.53
CA VAL A 106 -3.41 -10.13 14.24
C VAL A 106 -4.82 -10.50 14.69
N SER A 107 -5.31 -9.77 15.70
CA SER A 107 -6.63 -10.02 16.33
C SER A 107 -7.61 -8.86 16.14
N ASP A 108 -8.90 -9.12 16.36
CA ASP A 108 -9.94 -8.08 16.34
C ASP A 108 -9.62 -6.95 17.33
N GLY A 109 -9.75 -5.71 16.86
CA GLY A 109 -9.46 -4.49 17.62
C GLY A 109 -8.00 -4.05 17.61
N GLU A 110 -7.09 -4.82 17.02
CA GLU A 110 -5.68 -4.47 16.91
C GLU A 110 -5.45 -3.35 15.89
N TRP A 111 -4.59 -2.38 16.23
CA TRP A 111 -4.13 -1.37 15.29
C TRP A 111 -2.89 -1.87 14.56
N VAL A 112 -2.89 -1.74 13.24
CA VAL A 112 -1.79 -2.17 12.37
C VAL A 112 -1.23 -0.99 11.61
N ASP A 113 0.09 -0.96 11.48
CA ASP A 113 0.80 -0.01 10.62
C ASP A 113 0.90 -0.53 9.19
N VAL A 114 1.00 0.39 8.23
CA VAL A 114 1.29 0.03 6.82
C VAL A 114 2.57 -0.79 6.74
N GLY A 115 2.51 -1.91 6.00
CA GLY A 115 3.60 -2.87 5.87
C GLY A 115 3.73 -3.88 7.02
N GLN A 116 2.97 -3.74 8.11
CA GLN A 116 2.97 -4.73 9.20
C GLN A 116 2.45 -6.09 8.69
N PRO A 117 3.14 -7.21 8.99
CA PRO A 117 2.62 -8.55 8.73
C PRO A 117 1.30 -8.79 9.47
N ILE A 118 0.26 -9.22 8.75
CA ILE A 118 -1.07 -9.45 9.31
C ILE A 118 -1.59 -10.87 9.11
N ALA A 119 -1.10 -11.57 8.08
CA ALA A 119 -1.54 -12.93 7.81
C ALA A 119 -0.52 -13.72 6.98
N LEU A 120 -0.78 -15.02 6.87
CA LEU A 120 -0.12 -15.94 5.96
C LEU A 120 -1.11 -16.40 4.90
N SER A 121 -0.72 -16.24 3.64
CA SER A 121 -1.53 -16.65 2.49
C SER A 121 -1.88 -18.14 2.52
N GLY A 122 -2.97 -18.49 1.86
CA GLY A 122 -3.49 -19.84 1.85
C GLY A 122 -4.27 -20.15 0.58
N ASN A 123 -5.32 -20.94 0.75
CA ASN A 123 -6.22 -21.34 -0.32
C ASN A 123 -7.64 -21.66 0.22
N THR A 124 -8.05 -21.02 1.33
CA THR A 124 -9.35 -21.29 1.98
C THR A 124 -10.52 -20.66 1.24
N GLY A 125 -11.72 -21.21 1.39
CA GLY A 125 -12.92 -20.77 0.66
C GLY A 125 -12.88 -21.15 -0.83
N CYS A 126 -13.68 -20.46 -1.65
CA CYS A 126 -13.79 -20.73 -3.08
C CYS A 126 -12.55 -20.25 -3.87
N SER A 127 -11.41 -20.92 -3.69
CA SER A 127 -10.15 -20.64 -4.39
C SER A 127 -9.64 -21.87 -5.13
N GLY A 128 -9.52 -21.75 -6.46
CA GLY A 128 -9.02 -22.84 -7.30
C GLY A 128 -7.51 -23.07 -7.21
N ARG A 129 -6.72 -22.05 -6.83
CA ARG A 129 -5.25 -22.11 -6.72
C ARG A 129 -4.77 -21.10 -5.66
N PRO A 130 -3.67 -21.36 -4.93
CA PRO A 130 -3.16 -20.44 -3.92
C PRO A 130 -2.93 -19.03 -4.46
N HIS A 131 -3.56 -18.05 -3.82
CA HIS A 131 -3.44 -16.63 -4.12
C HIS A 131 -3.93 -15.80 -2.93
N LEU A 132 -3.58 -14.52 -2.92
CA LEU A 132 -4.26 -13.51 -2.10
C LEU A 132 -5.33 -12.85 -2.95
N HIS A 133 -6.55 -12.78 -2.42
CA HIS A 133 -7.58 -11.89 -2.93
C HIS A 133 -7.63 -10.62 -2.07
N PHE A 134 -7.51 -9.47 -2.73
CA PHE A 134 -7.51 -8.15 -2.11
C PHE A 134 -8.59 -7.26 -2.71
N HIS A 135 -9.29 -6.51 -1.87
CA HIS A 135 -10.12 -5.38 -2.30
C HIS A 135 -10.30 -4.37 -1.18
N VAL A 136 -10.67 -3.15 -1.57
CA VAL A 136 -11.15 -2.11 -0.65
C VAL A 136 -12.63 -1.90 -0.89
N GLN A 137 -13.39 -1.71 0.18
CA GLN A 137 -14.82 -1.42 0.13
C GLN A 137 -15.20 -0.31 1.10
N THR A 138 -16.30 0.38 0.82
CA THR A 138 -16.94 1.29 1.78
C THR A 138 -17.45 0.52 3.01
N SER A 139 -17.46 1.15 4.18
CA SER A 139 -18.00 0.52 5.40
C SER A 139 -19.53 0.42 5.40
N TYR A 140 -20.23 1.38 4.78
CA TYR A 140 -21.69 1.48 4.84
C TYR A 140 -22.42 0.45 3.96
N ASP A 141 -22.20 0.52 2.65
CA ASP A 141 -22.88 -0.32 1.64
C ASP A 141 -21.99 -1.44 1.10
N LYS A 142 -20.72 -1.53 1.54
CA LYS A 142 -19.74 -2.55 1.12
C LYS A 142 -19.45 -2.53 -0.38
N THR A 143 -19.72 -1.41 -1.03
CA THR A 143 -19.37 -1.17 -2.43
C THR A 143 -17.86 -1.20 -2.56
N ARG A 144 -17.34 -2.08 -3.43
CA ARG A 144 -15.89 -2.14 -3.72
C ARG A 144 -15.49 -0.91 -4.51
N VAL A 145 -14.31 -0.38 -4.21
CA VAL A 145 -13.80 0.87 -4.76
C VAL A 145 -12.42 0.66 -5.39
N PRO A 146 -12.06 1.41 -6.45
CA PRO A 146 -10.73 1.34 -7.04
C PRO A 146 -9.67 1.77 -6.02
N THR A 147 -8.45 1.27 -6.19
CA THR A 147 -7.33 1.47 -5.27
C THR A 147 -6.11 1.90 -6.07
N LEU A 148 -5.45 2.98 -5.64
CA LEU A 148 -4.14 3.35 -6.17
C LEU A 148 -3.06 2.53 -5.44
N PHE A 149 -2.19 1.86 -6.18
CA PHE A 149 -1.07 1.11 -5.61
C PHE A 149 0.26 1.77 -5.92
N ARG A 150 1.12 1.92 -4.90
CA ARG A 150 2.54 2.16 -5.09
C ARG A 150 3.21 0.87 -5.53
N THR A 151 3.89 0.91 -6.66
CA THR A 151 4.62 -0.24 -7.22
C THR A 151 6.00 0.18 -7.68
N SER A 152 6.91 -0.77 -7.91
CA SER A 152 8.24 -0.52 -8.45
C SER A 152 8.28 0.19 -9.81
N VAL A 153 7.15 0.26 -10.54
CA VAL A 153 7.02 0.99 -11.81
C VAL A 153 6.26 2.31 -11.69
N GLY A 154 5.88 2.72 -10.46
CA GLY A 154 5.15 3.94 -10.17
C GLY A 154 3.83 3.70 -9.45
N VAL A 155 3.04 4.77 -9.29
CA VAL A 155 1.69 4.69 -8.73
C VAL A 155 0.69 4.35 -9.83
N LEU A 156 -0.02 3.23 -9.68
CA LEU A 156 -0.97 2.74 -10.68
C LEU A 156 -2.39 2.72 -10.10
N GLY A 157 -3.37 3.23 -10.85
CA GLY A 157 -4.79 3.13 -10.49
C GLY A 157 -5.46 1.83 -10.91
N MET A 158 -4.73 0.98 -11.64
CA MET A 158 -5.14 -0.37 -12.00
C MET A 158 -3.87 -1.19 -12.30
N LEU A 159 -3.76 -2.38 -11.72
CA LEU A 159 -2.70 -3.31 -12.07
C LEU A 159 -3.01 -4.02 -13.39
N ILE A 160 -1.98 -4.51 -14.05
CA ILE A 160 -2.08 -5.19 -15.34
C ILE A 160 -2.05 -6.70 -15.08
N ASP A 161 -2.97 -7.41 -15.75
CA ASP A 161 -3.03 -8.86 -15.69
C ASP A 161 -1.72 -9.50 -16.18
N ASN A 162 -1.25 -10.48 -15.41
CA ASN A 162 -0.04 -11.27 -15.61
C ASN A 162 1.29 -10.52 -15.44
N GLU A 163 1.27 -9.26 -15.02
CA GLU A 163 2.48 -8.52 -14.66
C GLU A 163 2.93 -8.81 -13.22
N PHE A 164 4.23 -8.68 -12.98
CA PHE A 164 4.83 -8.84 -11.66
C PHE A 164 5.09 -7.50 -11.00
N TYR A 165 4.67 -7.38 -9.75
CA TYR A 165 4.82 -6.17 -8.95
C TYR A 165 5.62 -6.45 -7.68
N SER A 166 6.44 -5.47 -7.30
CA SER A 166 7.13 -5.37 -6.01
C SER A 166 6.91 -3.97 -5.46
N GLN A 167 7.14 -3.78 -4.15
CA GLN A 167 7.17 -2.41 -3.62
C GLN A 167 8.36 -1.65 -4.22
N THR A 168 8.31 -0.31 -4.18
CA THR A 168 9.46 0.52 -4.56
C THR A 168 10.61 0.32 -3.58
N ASP A 169 11.76 -0.06 -4.09
CA ASP A 169 13.03 0.23 -3.44
C ASP A 169 13.20 1.75 -3.38
N VAL A 170 13.19 2.33 -2.18
CA VAL A 170 13.46 3.78 -1.97
C VAL A 170 14.86 4.16 -2.47
N SER A 171 15.71 3.20 -2.83
CA SER A 171 17.04 3.41 -3.42
C SER A 171 17.03 3.73 -4.92
N VAL A 172 15.92 3.51 -5.64
CA VAL A 172 15.79 3.90 -7.04
C VAL A 172 15.22 5.32 -7.09
N ARG A 173 16.12 6.31 -7.14
CA ARG A 173 15.76 7.69 -7.50
C ARG A 173 14.96 7.66 -8.81
N PRO A 174 13.89 8.46 -8.94
CA PRO A 174 13.19 8.59 -10.22
C PRO A 174 14.19 9.01 -11.31
N PRO A 175 14.12 8.45 -12.52
CA PRO A 175 14.87 8.99 -13.62
C PRO A 175 14.28 10.37 -13.92
N ASN A 176 15.12 11.40 -13.69
CA ASN A 176 14.96 12.80 -14.10
C ASN A 176 14.42 13.75 -13.02
N GLU A 177 15.25 14.05 -12.02
CA GLU A 177 15.39 15.43 -11.53
C GLU A 177 16.87 15.82 -11.54
N GLU A 178 17.42 16.08 -12.72
CA GLU A 178 18.62 16.91 -12.83
C GLU A 178 18.70 17.55 -14.22
N SER A 179 18.30 18.82 -14.31
CA SER A 179 19.03 19.87 -15.05
C SER A 179 18.16 21.12 -15.13
N ASP A 180 18.41 22.09 -14.25
CA ASP A 180 18.56 23.49 -14.65
C ASP A 180 18.78 24.35 -13.40
N ASN A 181 19.99 24.29 -12.89
CA ASN A 181 20.59 25.40 -12.16
C ASN A 181 22.10 25.19 -12.21
N HIS A 182 22.74 25.68 -13.27
CA HIS A 182 24.10 26.25 -13.30
C HIS A 182 24.56 26.42 -14.76
N ARG A 183 23.88 27.29 -15.50
CA ARG A 183 24.53 28.00 -16.60
C ARG A 183 23.83 29.32 -16.85
N MET A 184 24.65 30.37 -16.98
CA MET A 184 24.31 31.69 -17.51
C MET A 184 23.86 32.74 -16.49
N GLN A 185 24.82 33.32 -15.74
CA GLN A 185 25.08 34.77 -15.84
C GLN A 185 26.59 35.02 -15.67
N ARG A 186 27.28 35.23 -16.80
CA ARG A 186 28.51 36.02 -16.84
C ARG A 186 28.12 37.46 -17.15
N ARG A 187 28.67 38.42 -16.40
CA ARG A 187 29.33 39.68 -16.85
C ARG A 187 28.98 40.89 -16.00
N THR A 188 29.84 41.14 -15.01
CA THR A 188 30.40 42.44 -14.55
C THR A 188 31.48 42.01 -13.53
N GLY A 189 32.76 42.35 -13.53
CA GLY A 189 33.56 43.49 -13.99
C GLY A 189 34.61 43.72 -12.87
N GLY A 190 35.90 43.87 -13.22
CA GLY A 190 36.99 44.24 -12.28
C GLY A 190 37.77 43.04 -11.72
N LEU A 191 38.97 42.71 -12.20
CA LEU A 191 40.27 43.29 -11.83
C LEU A 191 40.41 43.58 -10.32
N PHE A 192 41.16 42.76 -9.57
CA PHE A 192 42.44 43.12 -8.94
C PHE A 192 42.95 42.01 -7.98
N SER A 193 44.23 41.62 -8.17
CA SER A 193 45.27 41.18 -7.21
C SER A 193 44.95 40.11 -6.14
N ARG A 194 45.64 38.95 -6.09
CA ARG A 194 46.93 38.69 -5.37
C ARG A 194 47.04 39.49 -4.05
N LEU A 195 47.27 38.93 -2.87
CA LEU A 195 48.31 37.98 -2.46
C LEU A 195 48.08 37.61 -0.98
N LEU A 196 48.63 36.48 -0.55
CA LEU A 196 48.74 35.99 0.82
C LEU A 196 49.31 37.02 1.82
N ALA A 197 48.80 37.03 3.06
CA ALA A 197 49.63 37.04 4.26
C ALA A 197 48.84 36.58 5.49
N SER A 198 49.37 35.53 6.11
CA SER A 198 49.18 35.11 7.49
C SER A 198 49.23 36.27 8.49
N LEU A 199 48.45 36.17 9.58
CA LEU A 199 48.90 36.29 10.98
C LEU A 199 47.67 36.21 11.91
N SER A 200 47.59 35.11 12.67
CA SER A 200 46.79 35.02 13.92
C SER A 200 47.69 35.43 15.12
N PRO A 201 47.22 35.38 16.38
CA PRO A 201 46.25 36.24 17.06
C PRO A 201 46.82 36.80 18.38
N VAL A 202 46.24 37.86 18.98
CA VAL A 202 46.47 38.20 20.41
C VAL A 202 45.29 39.05 20.97
N PRO A 203 45.07 39.16 22.29
CA PRO A 203 44.08 38.39 23.03
C PRO A 203 43.04 39.28 23.75
N ALA A 204 42.17 38.62 24.52
CA ALA A 204 41.18 39.20 25.42
C ALA A 204 41.81 40.07 26.52
N ASP A 205 41.11 41.12 26.93
CA ASP A 205 41.17 41.69 28.28
C ASP A 205 39.91 42.51 28.61
N ALA A 206 39.59 42.49 29.92
CA ALA A 206 38.52 43.12 30.70
C ALA A 206 37.21 42.33 30.88
#